data_AF-A0A2I0TCL8-F1
#
_entry.id   AF-A0A2I0TCL8-F1
#
_cell.length_a   1.000
_cell.length_b   1.000
_cell.length_c   1.000
_cell.angle_alpha   90.00
_cell.angle_beta   90.00
_cell.angle_gamma   90.00
#
_symmetry.space_group_name_H-M   'P 1'
#
loop_
_entity.id
_entity.type
_entity.pdbx_description
1 polymer ?
#
loop_
_entity_poly.entity_id
_entity_poly.type
_entity_poly.pdbx_seq_one_letter_code
_entity_poly.pdbx_strand_id
1 'polypeptide(L)'
;MTMAPRADYHLDVLVIKTGVLVQLTPCRADVPVRDIQVKELEKRASGQAFELILSPRSKEAVPEFPLSPPKKKDVSLEEIQKKLEAAEERRKSHEAEVLKQLAEKREHEKEVLQKAIEENNNFSKMAEEKLTHKMEANKENREAQMAAKLERLREKDKHIEEVRKNKEGKDPGEAETD
;
A
#
# COMPACT_ATOMS: atom_id res chain seq x y z
N MET A 1 38.21 5.12 9.38
CA MET A 1 39.45 5.29 10.20
C MET A 1 39.08 5.14 11.66
N THR A 2 40.05 4.80 12.51
CA THR A 2 39.98 4.52 13.98
C THR A 2 39.59 3.08 14.32
N MET A 3 40.55 2.15 14.26
CA MET A 3 41.53 1.79 15.30
C MET A 3 40.89 1.08 16.49
N ALA A 4 41.16 -0.23 16.57
CA ALA A 4 40.87 -1.07 17.72
C ALA A 4 41.76 -0.69 18.92
N PRO A 5 41.24 -0.71 20.16
CA PRO A 5 42.06 -0.71 21.36
C PRO A 5 42.41 -2.14 21.79
N ARG A 6 43.70 -2.33 22.09
CA ARG A 6 44.31 -3.50 22.72
C ARG A 6 43.78 -3.71 24.13
N ALA A 7 43.68 -4.98 24.52
CA ALA A 7 43.84 -5.40 25.90
C ALA A 7 45.04 -6.35 25.95
N ASP A 8 46.16 -5.83 26.46
CA ASP A 8 47.19 -6.60 27.17
C ASP A 8 46.49 -7.27 28.39
N TYR A 9 46.78 -8.51 28.79
CA TYR A 9 47.84 -9.04 29.66
C TYR A 9 47.61 -10.58 29.66
N HIS A 10 48.52 -11.54 29.87
CA HIS A 10 49.74 -11.62 30.68
C HIS A 10 50.48 -12.88 30.15
N LEU A 11 51.73 -12.78 29.70
CA LEU A 11 52.53 -13.95 29.33
C LEU A 11 53.31 -14.42 30.57
N ASP A 12 52.96 -15.59 31.11
CA ASP A 12 53.78 -16.23 32.12
C ASP A 12 55.04 -16.80 31.47
N VAL A 13 56.15 -16.21 31.86
CA VAL A 13 57.51 -16.63 31.54
C VAL A 13 57.79 -17.94 32.27
N LEU A 14 57.60 -19.06 31.59
CA LEU A 14 58.17 -20.34 32.03
C LEU A 14 59.52 -20.54 31.34
N VAL A 15 60.57 -20.04 31.99
CA VAL A 15 61.95 -20.41 31.68
C VAL A 15 62.16 -21.85 32.15
N ILE A 16 61.91 -22.81 31.28
CA ILE A 16 62.45 -24.16 31.46
C ILE A 16 63.90 -24.14 30.99
N LYS A 17 64.79 -23.79 31.93
CA LYS A 17 66.18 -24.20 31.89
C LYS A 17 66.21 -25.73 31.83
N THR A 18 66.52 -26.28 30.67
CA THR A 18 67.44 -27.42 30.49
C THR A 18 67.45 -27.76 29.00
N GLY A 19 68.63 -27.70 28.40
CA GLY A 19 68.83 -27.91 26.97
C GLY A 19 68.31 -29.27 26.51
N VAL A 20 67.66 -29.28 25.36
CA VAL A 20 67.42 -30.49 24.60
C VAL A 20 68.33 -30.42 23.38
N LEU A 21 69.26 -31.37 23.35
CA LEU A 21 70.14 -31.71 22.25
C LEU A 21 69.37 -31.69 20.91
N VAL A 22 69.79 -30.80 20.00
CA VAL A 22 69.41 -30.91 18.59
C VAL A 22 70.09 -32.16 18.04
N GLN A 23 69.40 -33.29 18.09
CA GLN A 23 69.73 -34.40 17.22
C GLN A 23 69.15 -34.07 15.85
N LEU A 24 70.03 -33.64 14.96
CA LEU A 24 69.84 -33.84 13.53
C LEU A 24 69.80 -35.36 13.32
N THR A 25 68.62 -35.96 13.24
CA THR A 25 68.48 -37.33 12.76
C THR A 25 68.77 -37.37 11.26
N PRO A 26 69.78 -38.13 10.81
CA PRO A 26 70.04 -38.32 9.39
C PRO A 26 68.95 -39.22 8.77
N CYS A 27 68.67 -38.96 7.49
CA CYS A 27 67.65 -39.60 6.65
C CYS A 27 67.58 -41.13 6.76
N ARG A 28 66.36 -41.67 6.93
CA ARG A 28 65.84 -42.88 6.27
C ARG A 28 64.49 -43.26 6.89
N ALA A 29 63.40 -42.88 6.23
CA ALA A 29 62.29 -43.81 6.14
C ALA A 29 62.60 -44.68 4.92
N ASP A 30 63.27 -45.81 5.15
CA ASP A 30 63.15 -46.96 4.25
C ASP A 30 61.65 -47.29 4.21
N VAL A 31 60.91 -46.68 3.26
CA VAL A 31 59.58 -47.19 2.92
C VAL A 31 59.85 -48.58 2.39
N PRO A 32 59.41 -49.66 3.06
CA PRO A 32 59.60 -50.99 2.54
C PRO A 32 58.96 -51.00 1.14
N VAL A 33 59.78 -51.26 0.11
CA VAL A 33 59.37 -51.46 -1.29
C VAL A 33 58.67 -52.82 -1.41
N ARG A 34 57.72 -53.08 -0.51
CA ARG A 34 56.98 -54.32 -0.43
C ARG A 34 55.52 -53.91 -0.30
N ASP A 35 54.82 -54.15 -1.41
CA ASP A 35 53.37 -54.09 -1.61
C ASP A 35 52.82 -52.89 -2.43
N ILE A 36 53.50 -52.50 -3.53
CA ILE A 36 52.84 -51.73 -4.60
C ILE A 36 51.86 -52.64 -5.32
N GLN A 37 50.56 -52.34 -5.28
CA GLN A 37 49.53 -53.09 -6.01
C GLN A 37 48.99 -52.28 -7.18
N VAL A 38 49.08 -52.84 -8.38
CA VAL A 38 48.50 -52.26 -9.61
C VAL A 38 47.29 -53.10 -10.00
N LYS A 39 46.11 -52.48 -10.04
CA LYS A 39 44.88 -53.10 -10.51
C LYS A 39 44.53 -52.53 -11.89
N GLU A 40 44.74 -53.32 -12.93
CA GLU A 40 44.36 -52.91 -14.29
C GLU A 40 42.83 -52.80 -14.39
N LEU A 41 42.35 -51.70 -14.99
CA LEU A 41 40.92 -51.40 -15.14
C LEU A 41 40.46 -51.69 -16.56
N GLU A 42 40.97 -50.92 -17.53
CA GLU A 42 40.58 -51.06 -18.92
C GLU A 42 41.77 -50.79 -19.85
N LYS A 43 41.84 -51.56 -20.94
CA LYS A 43 42.77 -51.32 -22.04
C LYS A 43 41.96 -51.07 -23.30
N ARG A 44 42.14 -49.91 -23.91
CA ARG A 44 41.52 -49.51 -25.18
C ARG A 44 42.62 -49.23 -26.19
N ALA A 45 42.27 -49.20 -27.48
CA ALA A 45 43.24 -48.88 -28.55
C ALA A 45 43.96 -47.52 -28.33
N SER A 46 43.31 -46.59 -27.63
CA SER A 46 43.84 -45.26 -27.31
C SER A 46 44.64 -45.19 -26.00
N GLY A 47 44.70 -46.24 -25.19
CA GLY A 47 45.46 -46.20 -23.93
C GLY A 47 45.07 -47.28 -22.90
N GLN A 48 45.76 -47.26 -21.76
CA GLN A 48 45.55 -48.20 -20.66
C GLN A 48 45.28 -47.44 -19.36
N ALA A 49 44.30 -47.90 -18.60
CA ALA A 49 43.93 -47.37 -17.29
C ALA A 49 44.17 -48.44 -16.21
N PHE A 50 44.80 -48.02 -15.10
CA PHE A 50 45.05 -48.86 -13.93
C PHE A 50 44.99 -48.02 -12.66
N GLU A 51 44.60 -48.66 -11.57
CA GLU A 51 44.63 -48.11 -10.22
C GLU A 51 45.92 -48.53 -9.52
N LEU A 52 46.69 -47.57 -9.02
CA LEU A 52 47.94 -47.80 -8.30
C LEU A 52 47.71 -47.57 -6.80
N ILE A 53 47.75 -48.65 -6.02
CA ILE A 53 47.57 -48.62 -4.57
C ILE A 53 48.94 -48.74 -3.92
N LEU A 54 49.45 -47.63 -3.40
CA LEU A 54 50.74 -47.54 -2.71
C LEU A 54 50.65 -47.98 -1.24
N SER A 55 49.45 -47.98 -0.66
CA SER A 55 49.15 -48.50 0.66
C SER A 55 47.67 -48.91 0.70
N PRO A 56 47.32 -50.14 1.10
CA PRO A 56 45.92 -50.52 1.23
C PRO A 56 45.23 -49.59 2.23
N ARG A 57 44.09 -49.02 1.85
CA ARG A 57 43.27 -48.20 2.74
C ARG A 57 42.98 -49.01 4.01
N SER A 58 43.27 -48.45 5.19
CA SER A 58 42.77 -49.02 6.44
C SER A 58 41.24 -49.14 6.30
N LYS A 59 40.70 -50.31 6.64
CA LYS A 59 39.27 -50.63 6.46
C LYS A 59 38.30 -49.68 7.19
N GLU A 60 38.82 -48.72 7.96
CA GLU A 60 38.06 -47.81 8.83
C GLU A 60 37.98 -46.35 8.33
N ALA A 61 38.60 -46.01 7.20
CA ALA A 61 38.51 -44.65 6.65
C ALA A 61 37.77 -44.65 5.30
N VAL A 62 36.48 -44.99 5.33
CA VAL A 62 35.54 -44.37 4.38
C VAL A 62 35.50 -42.90 4.77
N PRO A 63 35.89 -41.95 3.90
CA PRO A 63 35.73 -40.54 4.22
C PRO A 63 34.24 -40.27 4.38
N GLU A 64 33.77 -40.16 5.62
CA GLU A 64 32.43 -39.69 5.96
C GLU A 64 32.42 -38.16 5.80
N PHE A 65 32.70 -37.71 4.59
CA PHE A 65 32.51 -36.33 4.20
C PHE A 65 31.41 -36.32 3.14
N PRO A 66 30.21 -35.82 3.43
CA PRO A 66 29.17 -35.69 2.43
C PRO A 66 29.59 -34.59 1.45
N LEU A 67 30.44 -34.93 0.47
CA LEU A 67 30.93 -34.03 -0.58
C LEU A 67 29.89 -33.75 -1.68
N SER A 68 28.61 -33.88 -1.36
CA SER A 68 27.55 -33.44 -2.24
C SER A 68 26.37 -32.95 -1.40
N PRO A 69 25.74 -31.82 -1.79
CA PRO A 69 24.43 -31.47 -1.26
C PRO A 69 23.55 -32.72 -1.26
N PRO A 70 22.79 -32.98 -0.17
CA PRO A 70 21.95 -34.17 -0.09
C PRO A 70 21.12 -34.25 -1.37
N LYS A 71 21.15 -35.41 -2.04
CA LYS A 71 20.35 -35.66 -3.24
C LYS A 71 18.90 -35.34 -2.89
N LYS A 72 18.45 -34.15 -3.30
CA LYS A 72 17.06 -33.75 -3.13
C LYS A 72 16.27 -34.74 -3.98
N LYS A 73 15.19 -35.28 -3.41
CA LYS A 73 14.23 -36.09 -4.18
C LYS A 73 13.88 -35.31 -5.44
N ASP A 74 13.88 -35.97 -6.59
CA ASP A 74 13.54 -35.34 -7.86
C ASP A 74 12.17 -34.69 -7.72
N VAL A 75 12.16 -33.36 -7.86
CA VAL A 75 10.94 -32.53 -7.80
C VAL A 75 10.04 -33.02 -8.92
N SER A 76 8.78 -33.38 -8.62
CA SER A 76 7.89 -33.92 -9.65
C SER A 76 7.59 -32.84 -10.70
N LEU A 77 7.26 -33.25 -11.93
CA LEU A 77 6.87 -32.32 -12.99
C LEU A 77 5.77 -31.34 -12.54
N GLU A 78 4.84 -31.86 -11.73
CA GLU A 78 3.69 -31.14 -11.21
C GLU A 78 4.08 -30.08 -10.16
N GLU A 79 5.06 -30.38 -9.30
CA GLU A 79 5.62 -29.42 -8.35
C GLU A 79 6.40 -28.29 -9.05
N ILE A 80 7.06 -28.58 -10.17
CA ILE A 80 7.75 -27.57 -11.00
C ILE A 80 6.71 -26.66 -11.66
N GLN A 81 5.69 -27.23 -12.30
CA GLN A 81 4.60 -26.49 -12.93
C GLN A 81 3.89 -25.57 -11.93
N LYS A 82 3.55 -26.10 -10.76
CA LYS A 82 2.91 -25.31 -9.69
C LYS A 82 3.75 -24.11 -9.25
N LYS A 83 5.08 -24.24 -9.19
CA LYS A 83 5.98 -23.11 -8.85
C LYS A 83 6.04 -22.07 -9.96
N LEU A 84 6.02 -22.49 -11.22
CA LEU A 84 5.98 -21.58 -12.37
C LEU A 84 4.66 -20.81 -12.42
N GLU A 85 3.55 -21.50 -12.24
CA GLU A 85 2.20 -20.92 -12.18
C GLU A 85 2.08 -19.93 -11.03
N ALA A 86 2.51 -20.28 -9.81
CA ALA A 86 2.51 -19.36 -8.68
C ALA A 86 3.38 -18.10 -8.91
N ALA A 87 4.46 -18.21 -9.69
CA ALA A 87 5.26 -17.04 -10.07
C ALA A 87 4.55 -16.19 -11.13
N GLU A 88 3.81 -16.81 -12.05
CA GLU A 88 2.98 -16.12 -13.03
C GLU A 88 1.79 -15.40 -12.38
N GLU A 89 1.10 -16.05 -11.46
CA GLU A 89 0.02 -15.43 -10.68
C GLU A 89 0.51 -14.21 -9.91
N ARG A 90 1.69 -14.28 -9.27
CA ARG A 90 2.28 -13.11 -8.60
C ARG A 90 2.56 -11.96 -9.58
N ARG A 91 3.04 -12.25 -10.79
CA ARG A 91 3.22 -11.22 -11.83
C ARG A 91 1.89 -10.60 -12.25
N LYS A 92 0.90 -11.44 -12.58
CA LYS A 92 -0.44 -10.99 -13.01
C LYS A 92 -1.15 -10.20 -11.91
N SER A 93 -1.06 -10.64 -10.66
CA SER A 93 -1.65 -9.95 -9.51
C SER A 93 -1.02 -8.56 -9.32
N HIS A 94 0.30 -8.44 -9.44
CA HIS A 94 0.97 -7.16 -9.34
C HIS A 94 0.58 -6.21 -10.48
N GLU A 95 0.53 -6.72 -11.72
CA GLU A 95 0.09 -5.95 -12.88
C GLU A 95 -1.37 -5.49 -12.73
N ALA A 96 -2.26 -6.36 -12.29
CA ALA A 96 -3.66 -6.03 -12.04
C ALA A 96 -3.82 -4.93 -10.97
N GLU A 97 -3.04 -4.99 -9.89
CA GLU A 97 -3.05 -3.96 -8.85
C GLU A 97 -2.55 -2.61 -9.38
N VAL A 98 -1.50 -2.60 -10.19
CA VAL A 98 -1.00 -1.38 -10.85
C VAL A 98 -2.06 -0.80 -11.78
N LEU A 99 -2.72 -1.63 -12.60
CA LEU A 99 -3.79 -1.18 -13.50
C LEU A 99 -4.99 -0.64 -12.72
N LYS A 100 -5.36 -1.26 -11.60
CA LYS A 100 -6.42 -0.79 -10.71
C LYS A 100 -6.10 0.61 -10.16
N GLN A 101 -4.90 0.82 -9.62
CA GLN A 101 -4.49 2.13 -9.11
C GLN A 101 -4.44 3.20 -10.20
N LEU A 102 -4.07 2.83 -11.43
CA LEU A 102 -4.12 3.75 -12.57
C LEU A 102 -5.57 4.10 -12.93
N ALA A 103 -6.49 3.13 -12.93
CA ALA A 103 -7.90 3.37 -13.18
C ALA A 103 -8.52 4.29 -12.11
N GLU A 104 -8.25 4.04 -10.83
CA GLU A 104 -8.69 4.88 -9.71
C GLU A 104 -8.21 6.33 -9.85
N LYS A 105 -6.94 6.55 -10.25
CA LYS A 105 -6.42 7.91 -10.51
C LYS A 105 -7.15 8.60 -11.67
N ARG A 106 -7.48 7.87 -12.73
CA ARG A 106 -8.24 8.41 -13.88
C ARG A 106 -9.68 8.75 -13.51
N GLU A 107 -10.30 7.96 -12.64
CA GLU A 107 -11.62 8.25 -12.12
C GLU A 107 -11.58 9.51 -11.25
N HIS A 108 -10.62 9.61 -10.33
CA HIS A 108 -10.47 10.79 -9.49
C HIS A 108 -10.22 12.09 -10.29
N GLU A 109 -9.39 12.03 -11.35
CA GLU A 109 -9.20 13.17 -12.26
C GLU A 109 -10.52 13.66 -12.86
N LYS A 110 -11.40 12.72 -13.26
CA LYS A 110 -12.73 13.06 -13.80
C LYS A 110 -13.66 13.63 -12.73
N GLU A 111 -13.69 13.04 -11.55
CA GLU A 111 -14.49 13.51 -10.42
C GLU A 111 -14.13 14.95 -10.03
N VAL A 112 -12.83 15.27 -9.97
CA VAL A 112 -12.37 16.62 -9.63
C VAL A 112 -12.83 17.64 -10.67
N LEU A 113 -12.70 17.31 -11.95
CA LEU A 113 -13.18 18.19 -13.04
C LEU A 113 -14.69 18.36 -13.02
N GLN A 114 -15.42 17.27 -12.83
CA GLN A 114 -16.88 17.30 -12.74
C GLN A 114 -17.34 18.14 -11.55
N LYS A 115 -16.73 17.95 -10.38
CA LYS A 115 -17.05 18.71 -9.17
C LYS A 115 -16.82 20.21 -9.35
N ALA A 116 -15.72 20.60 -10.00
CA ALA A 116 -15.46 22.01 -10.29
C ALA A 116 -16.53 22.64 -11.19
N ILE A 117 -17.02 21.89 -12.19
CA ILE A 117 -18.11 22.32 -13.08
C ILE A 117 -19.43 22.42 -12.30
N GLU A 118 -19.74 21.41 -11.49
CA GLU A 118 -20.96 21.37 -10.67
C GLU A 118 -21.02 22.51 -9.65
N GLU A 119 -19.91 22.81 -8.96
CA GLU A 119 -19.83 23.91 -8.00
C GLU A 119 -20.05 25.27 -8.68
N ASN A 120 -19.46 25.47 -9.87
CA ASN A 120 -19.67 26.69 -10.65
C ASN A 120 -21.12 26.86 -11.11
N ASN A 121 -21.75 25.77 -11.56
CA ASN A 121 -23.16 25.77 -11.94
C ASN A 121 -24.06 26.03 -10.73
N ASN A 122 -23.74 25.44 -9.58
CA ASN A 122 -24.50 25.60 -8.35
C ASN A 122 -24.43 27.05 -7.83
N PHE A 123 -23.28 27.71 -7.95
CA PHE A 123 -23.15 29.12 -7.58
C PHE A 123 -24.12 30.01 -8.38
N SER A 124 -24.17 29.80 -9.70
CA SER A 124 -25.08 30.55 -10.58
C SER A 124 -26.54 30.29 -10.25
N LYS A 125 -26.91 29.02 -10.05
CA LYS A 125 -28.27 28.62 -9.66
C LYS A 125 -28.70 29.24 -8.33
N MET A 126 -27.87 29.17 -7.30
CA MET A 126 -28.17 29.76 -6.00
C MET A 126 -28.29 31.30 -6.06
N ALA A 127 -27.48 31.95 -6.90
CA ALA A 127 -27.56 33.39 -7.10
C ALA A 127 -28.88 33.78 -7.79
N GLU A 128 -29.28 33.02 -8.80
CA GLU A 128 -30.56 33.20 -9.50
C GLU A 128 -31.74 33.00 -8.55
N GLU A 129 -31.80 31.88 -7.82
CA GLU A 129 -32.87 31.58 -6.85
C GLU A 129 -32.99 32.66 -5.75
N LYS A 130 -31.86 33.18 -5.27
CA LYS A 130 -31.87 34.28 -4.30
C LYS A 130 -32.42 35.58 -4.90
N LEU A 131 -32.10 35.87 -6.16
CA LEU A 131 -32.60 37.06 -6.83
C LEU A 131 -34.09 36.94 -7.09
N THR A 132 -34.56 35.82 -7.63
CA THR A 132 -35.99 35.59 -7.90
C THR A 132 -36.81 35.71 -6.63
N HIS A 133 -36.38 35.07 -5.55
CA HIS A 133 -37.05 35.16 -4.25
C HIS A 133 -37.12 36.61 -3.73
N LYS A 134 -36.04 37.39 -3.84
CA LYS A 134 -36.04 38.80 -3.43
C LYS A 134 -36.99 39.65 -4.28
N MET A 135 -37.07 39.39 -5.57
CA MET A 135 -37.95 40.13 -6.49
C MET A 135 -39.43 39.80 -6.21
N GLU A 136 -39.75 38.54 -5.96
CA GLU A 136 -41.10 38.11 -5.57
C GLU A 136 -41.51 38.72 -4.24
N ALA A 137 -40.66 38.61 -3.20
CA ALA A 137 -40.93 39.23 -1.91
C ALA A 137 -41.10 40.75 -2.01
N ASN A 138 -40.30 41.43 -2.85
CA ASN A 138 -40.45 42.86 -3.08
C ASN A 138 -41.81 43.20 -3.73
N LYS A 139 -42.19 42.43 -4.74
CA LYS A 139 -43.47 42.58 -5.45
C LYS A 139 -44.64 42.38 -4.49
N GLU A 140 -44.65 41.29 -3.73
CA GLU A 140 -45.70 40.98 -2.76
C GLU A 140 -45.80 42.06 -1.68
N ASN A 141 -44.66 42.55 -1.16
CA ASN A 141 -44.64 43.64 -0.18
C ASN A 141 -45.26 44.94 -0.74
N ARG A 142 -44.94 45.27 -1.99
CA ARG A 142 -45.50 46.46 -2.66
C ARG A 142 -47.01 46.30 -2.86
N GLU A 143 -47.45 45.13 -3.31
CA GLU A 143 -48.87 44.81 -3.50
C GLU A 143 -49.63 44.84 -2.18
N ALA A 144 -49.08 44.27 -1.11
CA ALA A 144 -49.66 44.30 0.23
C ALA A 144 -49.81 45.73 0.77
N GLN A 145 -48.80 46.58 0.59
CA GLN A 145 -48.88 48.00 0.99
C GLN A 145 -49.97 48.75 0.23
N MET A 146 -50.05 48.53 -1.08
CA MET A 146 -51.08 49.15 -1.92
C MET A 146 -52.48 48.64 -1.57
N ALA A 147 -52.64 47.33 -1.37
CA ALA A 147 -53.90 46.71 -0.95
C ALA A 147 -54.36 47.25 0.41
N ALA A 148 -53.46 47.34 1.40
CA ALA A 148 -53.76 47.89 2.72
C ALA A 148 -54.16 49.38 2.67
N LYS A 149 -53.64 50.15 1.70
CA LYS A 149 -54.06 51.55 1.49
C LYS A 149 -55.43 51.62 0.84
N LEU A 150 -55.69 50.79 -0.18
CA LEU A 150 -56.98 50.73 -0.86
C LEU A 150 -58.10 50.27 0.08
N GLU A 151 -57.84 49.28 0.94
CA GLU A 151 -58.84 48.80 1.89
C GLU A 151 -59.22 49.87 2.90
N ARG A 152 -58.23 50.59 3.46
CA ARG A 152 -58.49 51.74 4.34
C ARG A 152 -59.32 52.84 3.68
N LEU A 153 -59.20 53.04 2.37
CA LEU A 153 -60.05 53.98 1.64
C LEU A 153 -61.48 53.44 1.48
N ARG A 154 -61.63 52.17 1.11
CA ARG A 154 -62.94 51.52 1.00
C ARG A 154 -63.70 51.50 2.33
N GLU A 155 -63.01 51.28 3.44
CA GLU A 155 -63.60 51.35 4.79
C GLU A 155 -64.15 52.76 5.08
N LYS A 156 -63.43 53.81 4.68
CA LYS A 156 -63.89 55.20 4.85
C LYS A 156 -65.11 55.49 3.97
N ASP A 157 -65.13 55.01 2.74
CA ASP A 157 -66.28 55.18 1.84
C ASP A 157 -67.53 54.46 2.39
N LYS A 158 -67.38 53.22 2.87
CA LYS A 158 -68.46 52.48 3.55
C LYS A 158 -68.98 53.24 4.76
N HIS A 159 -68.09 53.77 5.59
CA HIS A 159 -68.48 54.54 6.77
C HIS A 159 -69.26 55.82 6.41
N ILE A 160 -68.86 56.53 5.35
CA ILE A 160 -69.59 57.72 4.88
C ILE A 160 -71.02 57.35 4.45
N GLU A 161 -71.19 56.25 3.70
CA GLU A 161 -72.52 55.77 3.29
C GLU A 161 -73.38 55.34 4.50
N GLU A 162 -72.80 54.67 5.49
CA GLU A 162 -73.49 54.33 6.74
C GLU A 162 -73.94 55.58 7.50
N VAL A 163 -73.08 56.59 7.62
CA VAL A 163 -73.42 57.87 8.27
C VAL A 163 -74.55 58.57 7.53
N ARG A 164 -74.54 58.55 6.18
CA ARG A 164 -75.60 59.13 5.35
C ARG A 164 -76.93 58.40 5.55
N LYS A 165 -76.94 57.06 5.53
CA LYS A 165 -78.13 56.24 5.78
C LYS A 165 -78.69 56.44 7.20
N ASN A 166 -77.82 56.53 8.21
CA ASN A 166 -78.22 56.79 9.59
C ASN A 166 -78.86 58.17 9.76
N LYS A 167 -78.44 59.16 8.97
CA LYS A 167 -79.08 60.48 8.94
C LYS A 167 -80.47 60.42 8.30
N GLU A 168 -80.63 59.68 7.20
CA GLU A 168 -81.92 59.50 6.51
C GLU A 168 -82.93 58.68 7.34
N GLY A 169 -82.47 57.78 8.21
CA GLY A 169 -83.32 57.01 9.14
C GLY A 169 -83.72 57.77 10.42
N LYS A 170 -83.16 58.95 10.68
CA LYS A 170 -83.59 59.86 11.75
C LYS A 170 -84.51 60.92 11.14
N ASP A 171 -85.78 60.58 11.00
CA ASP A 171 -86.84 61.55 10.70
C ASP A 171 -86.94 62.56 11.87
N PRO A 172 -86.91 63.89 11.65
CA PRO A 172 -87.14 64.89 12.70
C PRO A 172 -88.64 64.95 13.04
N GLY A 173 -89.16 63.89 13.64
CA GLY A 173 -90.52 63.83 14.18
C GLY A 173 -90.46 63.35 15.62
N GLU A 174 -90.90 64.21 16.54
CA GLU A 174 -91.12 64.02 17.99
C GLU A 174 -90.12 64.70 18.94
N ALA A 175 -90.31 66.02 19.11
CA ALA A 175 -90.12 66.84 20.32
C ALA A 175 -90.47 68.29 19.91
N GLU A 176 -91.46 69.02 20.41
CA GLU A 176 -92.35 68.93 21.56
C GLU A 176 -93.69 69.59 21.18
N THR A 177 -94.81 69.05 21.66
CA THR A 177 -96.04 69.78 21.91
C THR A 177 -96.17 69.95 23.42
N ASP A 178 -96.02 71.18 23.91
CA ASP A 178 -96.80 71.75 25.03
C ASP A 178 -96.65 73.29 25.02
#